data_AF-A0A845CJL0-F1
#
_entry.id   AF-A0A845CJL0-F1
#
_cell.length_a   1.000
_cell.length_b   1.000
_cell.length_c   1.000
_cell.angle_alpha   90.00
_cell.angle_beta   90.00
_cell.angle_gamma   90.00
#
_symmetry.space_group_name_H-M   'P 1'
#
loop_
_entity.id
_entity.type
_entity.pdbx_description
1 polymer ?
#
loop_
_entity_poly.entity_id
_entity_poly.type
_entity_poly.pdbx_seq_one_letter_code
_entity_poly.pdbx_strand_id
1 'polypeptide(L)'
;MTTGPEPFAFSILVLSGFVRIVANHRIFDSPSTLDQSFAFVSLLVECFTARIVGPGPDHLDIFESLCRESGAIRKLVADAQHAAALFQYC
;
A
#
# COMPACT_ATOMS: atom_id res chain seq x y z
N MET A 1 -4.98 16.94 1.98
CA MET A 1 -3.57 16.81 1.57
C MET A 1 -2.72 16.84 2.81
N THR A 2 -1.68 16.02 2.91
CA THR A 2 -0.78 15.98 4.07
C THR A 2 0.03 17.28 4.10
N THR A 3 -0.17 18.10 5.12
CA THR A 3 0.51 19.40 5.30
C THR A 3 1.60 19.38 6.38
N GLY A 4 1.77 18.23 7.04
CA GLY A 4 2.77 18.04 8.10
C GLY A 4 4.19 17.88 7.53
N PRO A 5 5.22 18.35 8.26
CA PRO A 5 6.62 18.20 7.86
C PRO A 5 7.16 16.77 8.03
N GLU A 6 6.44 15.89 8.74
CA GLU A 6 6.90 14.54 9.03
C GLU A 6 6.95 13.67 7.76
N PRO A 7 8.08 12.98 7.50
CA PRO A 7 8.15 11.97 6.44
C PRO A 7 7.12 10.86 6.65
N PHE A 8 6.52 10.40 5.55
CA PHE A 8 5.64 9.24 5.56
C PHE A 8 5.92 8.34 4.37
N ALA A 9 5.62 7.05 4.54
CA ALA A 9 5.84 6.04 3.53
C ALA A 9 4.59 5.21 3.30
N PHE A 10 4.44 4.72 2.08
CA PHE A 10 3.40 3.77 1.71
C PHE A 10 3.98 2.75 0.73
N SER A 11 3.59 1.48 0.91
CA SER A 11 3.99 0.46 -0.03
C SER A 11 3.24 0.63 -1.36
N ILE A 12 3.87 0.22 -2.47
CA ILE A 12 3.19 0.19 -3.78
C ILE A 12 1.89 -0.63 -3.76
N LEU A 13 1.80 -1.61 -2.85
CA LEU A 13 0.62 -2.44 -2.64
C LEU A 13 -0.55 -1.65 -2.04
N VAL A 14 -0.29 -0.68 -1.16
CA VAL A 14 -1.33 0.24 -0.65
C VAL A 14 -1.91 1.08 -1.78
N LEU A 15 -1.06 1.60 -2.67
CA LEU A 15 -1.52 2.38 -3.83
C LEU A 15 -2.35 1.52 -4.80
N SER A 16 -1.89 0.30 -5.07
CA SER A 16 -2.64 -0.66 -5.89
C SER A 16 -3.99 -1.03 -5.26
N GLY A 17 -3.99 -1.28 -3.94
CA GLY A 17 -5.18 -1.55 -3.16
C GLY A 17 -6.19 -0.40 -3.19
N PHE A 18 -5.70 0.84 -3.08
CA PHE A 18 -6.51 2.05 -3.21
C PHE A 18 -7.22 2.08 -4.57
N VAL A 19 -6.48 2.00 -5.69
CA VAL A 19 -7.05 2.04 -7.04
C VAL A 19 -8.09 0.93 -7.24
N ARG A 20 -7.78 -0.29 -6.78
CA ARG A 20 -8.69 -1.45 -6.86
C ARG A 20 -10.00 -1.21 -6.11
N ILE A 21 -9.97 -0.50 -4.99
CA ILE A 21 -11.15 -0.23 -4.17
C ILE A 21 -11.96 0.91 -4.78
N VAL A 22 -11.34 2.06 -5.06
CA VAL A 22 -12.07 3.26 -5.51
C VAL A 22 -12.65 3.15 -6.91
N ALA A 23 -12.06 2.30 -7.77
CA ALA A 23 -12.58 2.04 -9.12
C ALA A 23 -13.65 0.92 -9.18
N ASN A 24 -14.09 0.38 -8.04
CA ASN A 24 -14.98 -0.78 -8.01
C ASN A 24 -16.46 -0.40 -7.86
N HIS A 25 -17.24 -0.62 -8.93
CA HIS A 25 -18.70 -0.40 -8.97
C HIS A 25 -19.51 -1.27 -7.99
N ARG A 26 -18.92 -2.34 -7.44
CA ARG A 26 -19.58 -3.16 -6.41
C ARG A 26 -19.43 -2.59 -5.00
N ILE A 27 -18.52 -1.63 -4.82
CA ILE A 27 -18.24 -0.98 -3.54
C ILE A 27 -18.84 0.43 -3.52
N PHE A 28 -18.76 1.15 -4.65
CA PHE A 28 -19.25 2.51 -4.77
C PHE A 28 -20.32 2.63 -5.86
N ASP A 29 -21.41 3.34 -5.56
CA ASP A 29 -22.48 3.65 -6.53
C ASP A 29 -21.94 4.49 -7.71
N SER A 30 -21.00 5.38 -7.42
CA SER A 30 -20.25 6.19 -8.39
C SER A 30 -18.74 5.96 -8.19
N PRO A 31 -18.17 4.88 -8.77
CA PRO A 31 -16.75 4.61 -8.63
C PRO A 31 -15.90 5.66 -9.34
N SER A 32 -14.70 5.92 -8.82
CA SER A 32 -13.73 6.80 -9.46
C SER A 32 -13.28 6.23 -10.81
N THR A 33 -13.06 7.09 -11.80
CA THR A 33 -12.37 6.68 -13.03
C THR A 33 -10.90 6.38 -12.74
N LEU A 34 -10.23 5.68 -13.65
CA LEU A 34 -8.78 5.46 -13.53
C LEU A 34 -8.02 6.79 -13.51
N ASP A 35 -8.42 7.75 -14.34
CA ASP A 35 -7.81 9.08 -14.39
C ASP A 35 -7.93 9.81 -13.04
N GLN A 36 -9.12 9.79 -12.43
CA GLN A 36 -9.34 10.38 -11.11
C GLN A 36 -8.51 9.67 -10.02
N SER A 37 -8.43 8.35 -10.10
CA SER A 37 -7.69 7.53 -9.14
C SER A 37 -6.19 7.80 -9.21
N PHE A 38 -5.62 7.82 -10.42
CA PHE A 38 -4.21 8.10 -10.62
C PHE A 38 -3.86 9.57 -10.40
N ALA A 39 -4.75 10.52 -10.69
CA ALA A 39 -4.55 11.91 -10.30
C ALA A 39 -4.38 12.05 -8.79
N PHE A 40 -5.18 11.33 -7.99
CA PHE A 40 -5.01 11.32 -6.53
C PHE A 40 -3.70 10.64 -6.10
N VAL A 41 -3.33 9.51 -6.71
CA VAL A 41 -2.05 8.84 -6.43
C VAL A 41 -0.87 9.76 -6.75
N SER A 42 -0.90 10.47 -7.88
CA SER A 42 0.12 11.45 -8.26
C SER A 42 0.31 12.52 -7.18
N LEU A 43 -0.78 13.09 -6.67
CA LEU A 43 -0.72 14.09 -5.60
C LEU A 43 -0.05 13.57 -4.32
N LEU A 44 -0.20 12.28 -4.00
CA LEU A 44 0.47 11.67 -2.85
C LEU A 44 1.96 11.46 -3.10
N VAL A 45 2.34 10.94 -4.27
CA VAL A 45 3.74 10.61 -4.58
C VAL A 45 4.58 11.84 -4.89
N GLU A 46 3.96 12.92 -5.35
CA GLU A 46 4.62 14.21 -5.59
C GLU A 46 4.87 15.00 -4.30
N CYS A 47 4.29 14.58 -3.17
CA CYS A 47 4.59 15.18 -1.88
C CYS A 47 6.06 14.94 -1.52
N PHE A 48 6.81 16.01 -1.25
CA PHE A 48 8.26 15.92 -0.96
C PHE A 48 8.59 15.02 0.24
N THR A 49 7.65 14.87 1.19
CA THR A 49 7.80 14.02 2.37
C THR A 49 7.32 12.58 2.17
N ALA A 50 6.76 12.25 1.00
CA ALA A 50 6.29 10.91 0.67
C ALA A 50 7.42 10.00 0.18
N ARG A 51 7.40 8.75 0.61
CA ARG A 51 8.26 7.68 0.10
C ARG A 51 7.43 6.49 -0.35
N ILE A 52 7.63 6.07 -1.60
CA ILE A 52 7.12 4.79 -2.08
C ILE A 52 8.11 3.72 -1.68
N VAL A 53 7.61 2.70 -1.00
CA VAL A 53 8.41 1.54 -0.62
C VAL A 53 7.92 0.28 -1.34
N GLY A 54 8.86 -0.61 -1.61
CA GLY A 54 8.62 -1.81 -2.40
C GLY A 54 9.33 -3.02 -1.81
N PRO A 55 8.97 -4.21 -2.28
CA PRO A 55 9.65 -5.44 -1.88
C PRO A 55 11.13 -5.38 -2.30
N GLY A 56 12.04 -5.59 -1.35
CA GLY A 56 13.45 -5.86 -1.65
C GLY A 56 13.75 -7.35 -1.87
N PRO A 57 15.02 -7.73 -2.04
CA PRO A 57 15.43 -9.10 -2.37
C PRO A 57 14.90 -10.16 -1.40
N ASP A 58 14.92 -9.86 -0.10
CA ASP A 58 14.54 -10.80 0.96
C ASP A 58 13.04 -10.77 1.28
N HIS A 59 12.23 -10.07 0.48
CA HIS A 59 10.81 -9.84 0.77
C HIS A 59 10.02 -11.13 0.94
N LEU A 60 10.32 -12.16 0.14
CA LEU A 60 9.61 -13.44 0.22
C LEU A 60 9.85 -14.14 1.56
N ASP A 61 11.11 -14.16 2.02
CA ASP A 61 11.49 -14.81 3.27
C ASP A 61 10.88 -14.08 4.47
N ILE A 62 10.91 -12.74 4.46
CA ILE A 62 10.27 -11.91 5.49
C ILE A 62 8.76 -12.13 5.50
N PHE A 63 8.13 -12.13 4.32
CA PHE A 63 6.69 -12.37 4.18
C PHE A 63 6.29 -13.75 4.72
N GLU A 64 7.05 -14.80 4.39
CA GLU A 64 6.82 -16.14 4.91
C GLU A 64 6.96 -16.17 6.44
N SER A 65 8.02 -15.59 6.99
CA SER A 65 8.25 -15.52 8.44
C SER A 65 7.08 -14.84 9.15
N LEU A 66 6.67 -13.66 8.67
CA LEU A 66 5.53 -12.93 9.22
C LEU A 66 4.22 -13.70 9.12
N CYS A 67 3.98 -14.43 8.03
CA CYS A 67 2.80 -15.29 7.92
C CYS A 67 2.82 -16.41 8.95
N ARG A 68 3.96 -17.07 9.16
CA ARG A 68 4.09 -18.18 10.11
C ARG A 68 3.97 -17.70 11.56
N GLU A 69 4.67 -16.63 11.91
CA GLU A 69 4.70 -16.06 13.26
C GLU A 69 3.32 -15.54 13.71
N SER A 70 2.58 -14.91 12.79
CA SER A 70 1.24 -14.36 13.10
C SER A 70 0.10 -15.35 12.85
N GLY A 71 0.38 -16.53 12.28
CA GLY A 71 -0.66 -17.45 11.82
C GLY A 71 -1.55 -16.86 10.72
N ALA A 72 -0.96 -16.05 9.83
CA ALA A 72 -1.70 -15.30 8.81
C ALA A 72 -2.48 -16.20 7.86
N ILE A 73 -3.79 -16.03 7.83
CA ILE A 73 -4.70 -16.69 6.90
C ILE A 73 -5.74 -15.71 6.33
N ARG A 74 -6.24 -16.00 5.13
CA ARG A 74 -7.27 -15.20 4.45
C ARG A 74 -6.84 -13.73 4.34
N LYS A 75 -7.65 -12.80 4.89
CA LYS A 75 -7.38 -11.36 4.83
C LYS A 75 -6.07 -10.95 5.50
N LEU A 76 -5.63 -11.68 6.53
CA LEU A 76 -4.42 -11.36 7.29
C LEU A 76 -3.14 -11.57 6.46
N VAL A 77 -3.20 -12.39 5.41
CA VAL A 77 -2.09 -12.56 4.46
C VAL A 77 -1.78 -11.25 3.73
N ALA A 78 -2.79 -10.44 3.42
CA ALA A 78 -2.57 -9.13 2.80
C ALA A 78 -1.85 -8.16 3.74
N ASP A 79 -2.16 -8.22 5.04
CA ASP A 79 -1.50 -7.40 6.06
C ASP A 79 -0.05 -7.84 6.25
N ALA A 80 0.22 -9.15 6.28
CA ALA A 80 1.58 -9.69 6.33
C ALA A 80 2.42 -9.25 5.11
N GLN A 81 1.81 -9.20 3.93
CA GLN A 81 2.47 -8.72 2.72
C GLN A 81 2.80 -7.21 2.79
N HIS A 82 1.89 -6.39 3.33
CA HIS A 82 2.17 -4.97 3.59
C HIS A 82 3.29 -4.80 4.61
N ALA A 83 3.25 -5.57 5.71
CA ALA A 83 4.27 -5.52 6.75
C ALA A 83 5.65 -5.91 6.21
N ALA A 84 5.76 -6.97 5.41
CA ALA A 84 7.00 -7.40 4.79
C ALA A 84 7.63 -6.31 3.91
N ALA A 85 6.80 -5.57 3.16
CA ALA A 85 7.28 -4.48 2.29
C ALA A 85 7.78 -3.26 3.08
N LEU A 86 7.30 -3.08 4.32
CA LEU A 86 7.72 -1.99 5.22
C LEU A 86 8.89 -2.40 6.12
N PHE A 87 9.07 -3.70 6.38
CA PHE A 87 10.02 -4.22 7.35
C PHE A 87 11.46 -3.79 7.09
N GLN A 88 11.84 -3.67 5.81
CA GLN A 88 13.19 -3.28 5.40
C GLN A 88 13.50 -1.79 5.59
N TYR A 89 12.53 -1.01 6.06
CA TYR A 89 12.61 0.43 6.29
C TYR A 89 12.42 0.82 7.77
N CYS A 90 12.32 -0.19 8.65
CA CYS A 90 12.24 -0.03 10.10
C CYS A 90 13.63 -0.03 10.76
#